data_AF-A0A7I7Q793-F1
#
_entry.id   AF-A0A7I7Q793-F1
#
_cell.length_a   1.000
_cell.length_b   1.000
_cell.length_c   1.000
_cell.angle_alpha   90.00
_cell.angle_beta   90.00
_cell.angle_gamma   90.00
#
_symmetry.space_group_name_H-M   'P 1'
#
loop_
_entity.id
_entity.type
_entity.pdbx_description
1 polymer ?
#
loop_
_entity_poly.entity_id
_entity_poly.type
_entity_poly.pdbx_seq_one_letter_code
_entity_poly.pdbx_strand_id
1 'polypeptide(L)'
;MAAPAVNATRLPSAPRPARSFGVRWAGLGSKASIAAIVAIAVVWAVLFSVLRGRDTHALGPADTTALQRWLSAQQTWIAESRATNPLFTFVLNPIRSAIDAFGSTIQDLIAHPVDGRPVPYIGWLGVVVVFTFVAWMVGNGKTALLTCGSLLFMGLQGLWQESMQTLALTIAAVAISLLIGIPLGIWAGLSNAFNRVITPVLDFMQILPSFVYLTPLTLVFLIGPAAAIIATVIYAAPPVIRLTTHGIRSVPQESREAVESLGATRLQELFGALLPMAKRTIVLGVNQTIMAALSMVTVAALIAAPGLGQVVVQALASQDVGTAFNAGLAIVLLAIILDRTTTAASERVDVHRRRSAVVNRFRRPLIALGAVVTVVAIWLSYTYQLVAIFPSSLQIGSVHVGLDIGSHIVAAANSVTSWAQTSFVSATSGLKDAVTASMLNPLQTLLDGSRGGSASSRSPRSRPSSEVACPR
;
A
#
# COMPACT_ATOMS: atom_id res chain seq x y z
N MET A 1 -22.87 70.88 -11.25
CA MET A 1 -23.37 69.58 -11.74
C MET A 1 -23.84 68.78 -10.54
N ALA A 2 -25.16 68.67 -10.37
CA ALA A 2 -25.79 67.95 -9.28
C ALA A 2 -25.86 66.45 -9.61
N ALA A 3 -25.52 65.60 -8.65
CA ALA A 3 -25.73 64.15 -8.71
C ALA A 3 -26.93 63.77 -7.81
N PRO A 4 -27.76 62.77 -8.18
CA PRO A 4 -29.05 62.53 -7.55
C PRO A 4 -28.92 61.71 -6.26
N ALA A 5 -29.87 61.94 -5.35
CA ALA A 5 -30.02 61.24 -4.08
C ALA A 5 -30.43 59.78 -4.29
N VAL A 6 -29.72 58.84 -3.65
CA VAL A 6 -30.08 57.43 -3.58
C VAL A 6 -30.68 57.14 -2.20
N ASN A 7 -31.88 56.57 -2.24
CA ASN A 7 -32.73 56.20 -1.12
C ASN A 7 -32.05 55.20 -0.16
N ALA A 8 -32.17 55.46 1.15
CA ALA A 8 -31.77 54.54 2.20
C ALA A 8 -32.72 53.32 2.26
N THR A 9 -32.22 52.14 1.87
CA THR A 9 -32.91 50.86 2.08
C THR A 9 -32.68 50.36 3.50
N ARG A 10 -33.80 50.14 4.22
CA ARG A 10 -33.85 49.64 5.60
C ARG A 10 -33.30 48.21 5.68
N LEU A 11 -32.48 47.94 6.69
CA LEU A 11 -32.12 46.57 7.11
C LEU A 11 -33.39 45.79 7.51
N PRO A 12 -33.56 44.52 7.11
CA PRO A 12 -34.66 43.69 7.61
C PRO A 12 -34.45 43.35 9.09
N SER A 13 -35.50 43.57 9.88
CA SER A 13 -35.59 43.28 11.32
C SER A 13 -35.44 41.78 11.63
N ALA A 14 -34.79 41.47 12.75
CA ALA A 14 -34.62 40.12 13.29
C ALA A 14 -35.95 39.32 13.37
N PRO A 15 -35.93 38.00 13.09
CA PRO A 15 -37.13 37.17 13.18
C PRO A 15 -37.61 37.04 14.64
N ARG A 16 -38.92 37.17 14.84
CA ARG A 16 -39.60 36.98 16.14
C ARG A 16 -39.47 35.53 16.63
N PRO A 17 -39.39 35.27 17.95
CA PRO A 17 -39.39 33.91 18.49
C PRO A 17 -40.70 33.19 18.13
N ALA A 18 -40.58 31.96 17.64
CA ALA A 18 -41.71 31.11 17.24
C ALA A 18 -42.58 30.75 18.45
N ARG A 19 -43.91 30.82 18.25
CA ARG A 19 -44.93 30.44 19.23
C ARG A 19 -44.76 28.96 19.63
N SER A 20 -44.73 28.68 20.92
CA SER A 20 -44.79 27.32 21.46
C SER A 20 -46.09 26.63 21.05
N PHE A 21 -45.99 25.59 20.22
CA PHE A 21 -47.10 24.71 19.88
C PHE A 21 -47.43 23.83 21.09
N GLY A 22 -48.47 24.19 21.84
CA GLY A 22 -49.06 23.30 22.85
C GLY A 22 -49.95 22.27 22.15
N VAL A 23 -49.47 21.03 22.02
CA VAL A 23 -50.30 19.90 21.56
C VAL A 23 -51.06 19.35 22.78
N ARG A 24 -52.39 19.43 22.72
CA ARG A 24 -53.31 18.80 23.69
C ARG A 24 -53.18 17.28 23.60
N TRP A 25 -52.70 16.66 24.67
CA TRP A 25 -52.69 15.20 24.85
C TRP A 25 -54.12 14.68 25.02
N ALA A 26 -54.61 13.90 24.07
CA ALA A 26 -55.84 13.14 24.19
C ALA A 26 -55.55 11.64 24.07
N GLY A 27 -55.61 10.93 25.20
CA GLY A 27 -56.01 9.52 25.31
C GLY A 27 -55.14 8.45 24.65
N LEU A 28 -54.02 8.08 25.29
CA LEU A 28 -53.40 6.74 25.12
C LEU A 28 -53.41 5.92 26.43
N GLY A 29 -54.53 6.00 27.16
CA GLY A 29 -54.81 5.17 28.35
C GLY A 29 -55.71 3.95 28.05
N SER A 30 -55.74 3.45 26.82
CA SER A 30 -56.59 2.31 26.47
C SER A 30 -55.98 0.99 26.96
N LYS A 31 -56.79 0.18 27.67
CA LYS A 31 -56.44 -1.15 28.18
C LYS A 31 -55.85 -2.09 27.11
N ALA A 32 -56.15 -1.83 25.83
CA ALA A 32 -55.64 -2.59 24.69
C ALA A 32 -54.10 -2.49 24.51
N SER A 33 -53.52 -1.31 24.75
CA SER A 33 -52.07 -1.10 24.58
C SER A 33 -51.27 -1.78 25.70
N ILE A 34 -51.83 -1.81 26.91
CA ILE A 34 -51.24 -2.51 28.07
C ILE A 34 -51.29 -4.03 27.85
N ALA A 35 -52.41 -4.54 27.33
CA ALA A 35 -52.56 -5.96 27.02
C ALA A 35 -51.55 -6.44 25.96
N ALA A 36 -51.25 -5.62 24.94
CA ALA A 36 -50.27 -5.95 23.90
C ALA A 36 -48.84 -6.06 24.45
N ILE A 37 -48.44 -5.15 25.34
CA ILE A 37 -47.10 -5.17 25.95
C ILE A 37 -46.94 -6.37 26.89
N VAL A 38 -47.97 -6.67 27.70
CA VAL A 38 -47.98 -7.86 28.55
C VAL A 38 -47.91 -9.13 27.70
N ALA A 39 -48.65 -9.20 26.59
CA ALA A 39 -48.58 -10.33 25.68
C ALA A 39 -47.18 -10.51 25.09
N ILE A 40 -46.50 -9.44 24.66
CA ILE A 40 -45.12 -9.51 24.13
C ILE A 40 -44.13 -9.96 25.21
N ALA A 41 -44.25 -9.44 26.44
CA ALA A 41 -43.39 -9.85 27.55
C ALA A 41 -43.59 -11.32 27.93
N VAL A 42 -44.84 -11.80 27.92
CA VAL A 42 -45.16 -13.22 28.14
C VAL A 42 -44.61 -14.07 27.00
N VAL A 43 -44.78 -13.66 25.73
CA VAL A 43 -44.21 -14.36 24.57
C VAL A 43 -42.69 -14.43 24.67
N TRP A 44 -42.02 -13.35 25.06
CA TRP A 44 -40.57 -13.31 25.24
C TRP A 44 -40.12 -14.21 26.40
N ALA A 45 -40.83 -14.20 27.53
CA ALA A 45 -40.53 -15.07 28.66
C ALA A 45 -40.75 -16.56 28.35
N VAL A 46 -41.78 -16.88 27.55
CA VAL A 46 -42.05 -18.24 27.06
C VAL A 46 -40.98 -18.67 26.04
N LEU A 47 -40.62 -17.80 25.08
CA LEU A 47 -39.52 -18.06 24.15
C LEU A 47 -38.21 -18.28 24.91
N PHE A 48 -37.90 -17.42 25.87
CA PHE A 48 -36.71 -17.56 26.71
C PHE A 48 -36.76 -18.84 27.54
N SER A 49 -37.89 -19.21 28.15
CA SER A 49 -37.96 -20.45 28.94
C SER A 49 -37.83 -21.71 28.07
N VAL A 50 -38.31 -21.68 26.83
CA VAL A 50 -38.19 -22.78 25.86
C VAL A 50 -36.78 -22.87 25.26
N LEU A 51 -36.12 -21.72 25.04
CA LEU A 51 -34.80 -21.63 24.38
C LEU A 51 -33.62 -21.60 25.37
N ARG A 52 -33.86 -21.33 26.66
CA ARG A 52 -32.83 -21.31 27.71
C ARG A 52 -32.28 -22.73 27.88
N GLY A 53 -31.02 -22.92 27.50
CA GLY A 53 -30.34 -24.21 27.52
C GLY A 53 -30.46 -25.04 26.24
N ARG A 54 -31.10 -24.52 25.17
CA ARG A 54 -31.10 -25.19 23.85
C ARG A 54 -30.18 -24.52 22.80
N ASP A 55 -29.93 -23.22 22.88
CA ASP A 55 -29.02 -22.51 21.95
C ASP A 55 -28.34 -21.28 22.58
N THR A 56 -28.19 -21.25 23.91
CA THR A 56 -27.61 -20.13 24.69
C THR A 56 -26.28 -20.45 25.37
N HIS A 57 -25.66 -21.59 25.02
CA HIS A 57 -24.32 -21.92 25.49
C HIS A 57 -23.28 -21.00 24.83
N ALA A 58 -22.27 -20.56 25.59
CA ALA A 58 -21.06 -20.00 25.02
C ALA A 58 -20.55 -20.98 23.97
N LEU A 59 -20.37 -20.52 22.73
CA LEU A 59 -19.74 -21.32 21.68
C LEU A 59 -18.45 -21.91 22.28
N GLY A 60 -18.38 -23.23 22.39
CA GLY A 60 -17.13 -23.90 22.73
C GLY A 60 -16.05 -23.51 21.72
N PRO A 61 -14.75 -23.60 22.05
CA PRO A 61 -13.69 -23.39 21.06
C PRO A 61 -14.03 -24.21 19.82
N ALA A 62 -14.12 -23.54 18.66
CA ALA A 62 -14.72 -24.08 17.45
C ALA A 62 -14.25 -25.53 17.19
N ASP A 63 -15.18 -26.48 17.17
CA ASP A 63 -14.87 -27.87 16.83
C ASP A 63 -14.22 -27.89 15.45
N THR A 64 -12.94 -28.26 15.40
CA THR A 64 -12.21 -28.30 14.14
C THR A 64 -12.88 -29.31 13.20
N THR A 65 -13.46 -28.81 12.12
CA THR A 65 -14.09 -29.65 11.08
C THR A 65 -13.06 -30.63 10.52
N ALA A 66 -13.51 -31.75 9.94
CA ALA A 66 -12.61 -32.72 9.29
C ALA A 66 -11.73 -32.05 8.22
N LEU A 67 -12.26 -31.05 7.52
CA LEU A 67 -11.51 -30.22 6.57
C LEU A 67 -10.41 -29.40 7.26
N GLN A 68 -10.71 -28.72 8.38
CA GLN A 68 -9.71 -27.96 9.13
C GLN A 68 -8.59 -28.87 9.64
N ARG A 69 -8.91 -30.06 10.17
CA ARG A 69 -7.89 -31.04 10.60
C ARG A 69 -7.03 -31.52 9.43
N TRP A 70 -7.63 -31.77 8.26
CA TRP A 70 -6.89 -32.12 7.05
C TRP A 70 -5.97 -30.98 6.61
N LEU A 71 -6.48 -29.74 6.55
CA LEU A 71 -5.68 -28.55 6.19
C LEU A 71 -4.53 -28.32 7.17
N SER A 72 -4.78 -28.44 8.47
CA SER A 72 -3.74 -28.35 9.50
C SER A 72 -2.70 -29.47 9.36
N ALA A 73 -3.13 -30.70 9.05
CA ALA A 73 -2.21 -31.81 8.79
C ALA A 73 -1.36 -31.58 7.53
N GLN A 74 -1.91 -30.98 6.47
CA GLN A 74 -1.13 -30.57 5.30
C GLN A 74 -0.13 -29.47 5.64
N GLN A 75 -0.53 -28.49 6.44
CA GLN A 75 0.36 -27.42 6.89
C GLN A 75 1.54 -27.95 7.72
N THR A 76 1.30 -28.84 8.68
CA THR A 76 2.37 -29.49 9.47
C THR A 76 3.23 -30.38 8.59
N TRP A 77 2.63 -31.16 7.68
CA TRP A 77 3.38 -31.99 6.72
C TRP A 77 4.34 -31.15 5.87
N ILE A 78 3.90 -29.99 5.35
CA ILE A 78 4.77 -29.06 4.61
C ILE A 78 5.93 -28.61 5.51
N ALA A 79 5.62 -28.19 6.75
CA ALA A 79 6.62 -27.67 7.66
C ALA A 79 7.72 -28.70 8.00
N GLU A 80 7.33 -29.95 8.25
CA GLU A 80 8.22 -31.09 8.56
C GLU A 80 8.98 -31.58 7.32
N SER A 81 8.31 -31.62 6.16
CA SER A 81 8.88 -32.09 4.89
C SER A 81 9.99 -31.18 4.35
N ARG A 82 10.07 -29.91 4.78
CA ARG A 82 11.11 -28.97 4.31
C ARG A 82 12.54 -29.46 4.51
N ALA A 83 12.79 -30.24 5.57
CA ALA A 83 14.12 -30.73 5.92
C ALA A 83 14.40 -32.16 5.41
N THR A 84 13.35 -32.95 5.19
CA THR A 84 13.46 -34.39 4.91
C THR A 84 13.04 -34.78 3.49
N ASN A 85 12.16 -34.02 2.85
CA ASN A 85 11.65 -34.35 1.52
C ASN A 85 12.68 -33.98 0.43
N PRO A 86 13.01 -34.91 -0.51
CA PRO A 86 13.93 -34.66 -1.61
C PRO A 86 13.56 -33.45 -2.48
N LEU A 87 12.26 -33.20 -2.71
CA LEU A 87 11.80 -32.05 -3.50
C LEU A 87 12.20 -30.73 -2.82
N PHE A 88 12.03 -30.65 -1.51
CA PHE A 88 12.39 -29.44 -0.77
C PHE A 88 13.90 -29.27 -0.72
N THR A 89 14.63 -30.32 -0.37
CA THR A 89 16.09 -30.26 -0.17
C THR A 89 16.87 -30.05 -1.47
N PHE A 90 16.47 -30.68 -2.58
CA PHE A 90 17.22 -30.61 -3.85
C PHE A 90 16.65 -29.60 -4.86
N VAL A 91 15.41 -29.15 -4.72
CA VAL A 91 14.80 -28.21 -5.69
C VAL A 91 14.43 -26.88 -5.02
N LEU A 92 13.54 -26.89 -4.03
CA LEU A 92 12.99 -25.65 -3.49
C LEU A 92 13.98 -24.88 -2.61
N ASN A 93 14.75 -25.56 -1.77
CA ASN A 93 15.74 -24.93 -0.89
C ASN A 93 16.90 -24.29 -1.67
N PRO A 94 17.47 -24.93 -2.72
CA PRO A 94 18.47 -24.29 -3.56
C PRO A 94 17.93 -23.05 -4.30
N ILE A 95 16.70 -23.13 -4.83
CA ILE A 95 16.04 -21.98 -5.47
C ILE A 95 15.86 -20.84 -4.46
N ARG A 96 15.35 -21.17 -3.26
CA ARG A 96 15.20 -20.22 -2.16
C ARG A 96 16.54 -19.56 -1.85
N SER A 97 17.60 -20.33 -1.63
CA SER A 97 18.91 -19.81 -1.28
C SER A 97 19.52 -18.97 -2.40
N ALA A 98 19.29 -19.33 -3.67
CA ALA A 98 19.77 -18.54 -4.79
C ALA A 98 19.06 -17.18 -4.87
N ILE A 99 17.74 -17.15 -4.66
CA ILE A 99 16.96 -15.91 -4.63
C ILE A 99 17.34 -15.07 -3.41
N ASP A 100 17.52 -15.69 -2.25
CA ASP A 100 17.95 -15.02 -1.03
C ASP A 100 19.37 -14.43 -1.19
N ALA A 101 20.30 -15.19 -1.77
CA ALA A 101 21.65 -14.72 -2.07
C ALA A 101 21.64 -13.54 -3.06
N PHE A 102 20.80 -13.61 -4.10
CA PHE A 102 20.67 -12.52 -5.06
C PHE A 102 20.05 -11.27 -4.42
N GLY A 103 18.98 -11.44 -3.64
CA GLY A 103 18.31 -10.36 -2.93
C GLY A 103 19.18 -9.73 -1.85
N SER A 104 19.93 -10.53 -1.10
CA SER A 104 20.89 -10.04 -0.11
C SER A 104 22.04 -9.31 -0.77
N THR A 105 22.59 -9.81 -1.89
CA THR A 105 23.62 -9.09 -2.65
C THR A 105 23.16 -7.68 -3.04
N ILE A 106 21.93 -7.53 -3.51
CA ILE A 106 21.38 -6.19 -3.86
C ILE A 106 21.15 -5.34 -2.61
N GLN A 107 20.67 -5.94 -1.50
CA GLN A 107 20.49 -5.22 -0.25
C GLN A 107 21.82 -4.78 0.36
N ASP A 108 22.85 -5.62 0.36
CA ASP A 108 24.20 -5.31 0.84
C ASP A 108 24.84 -4.17 0.03
N LEU A 109 24.46 -4.04 -1.24
CA LEU A 109 24.89 -2.91 -2.08
C LEU A 109 24.35 -1.56 -1.59
N ILE A 110 23.10 -1.46 -1.15
CA ILE A 110 22.44 -0.14 -0.94
C ILE A 110 21.72 0.05 0.40
N ALA A 111 21.47 -1.00 1.17
CA ALA A 111 20.63 -1.00 2.35
C ALA A 111 21.31 -1.64 3.57
N HIS A 112 21.86 -2.84 3.47
CA HIS A 112 22.35 -3.57 4.64
C HIS A 112 23.83 -3.26 4.97
N PRO A 113 24.20 -3.19 6.25
CA PRO A 113 25.59 -3.18 6.68
C PRO A 113 26.32 -4.47 6.28
N VAL A 114 27.57 -4.37 5.81
CA VAL A 114 28.32 -5.51 5.27
C VAL A 114 29.68 -5.69 5.93
N ASP A 115 30.09 -6.94 6.17
CA ASP A 115 31.46 -7.35 6.57
C ASP A 115 32.08 -6.55 7.72
N GLY A 116 31.35 -6.44 8.85
CA GLY A 116 31.83 -5.73 10.05
C GLY A 116 31.81 -4.21 9.92
N ARG A 117 31.30 -3.67 8.80
CA ARG A 117 31.06 -2.24 8.62
C ARG A 117 29.62 -1.90 9.04
N PRO A 118 29.37 -0.71 9.63
CA PRO A 118 28.02 -0.28 9.99
C PRO A 118 27.20 0.26 8.81
N VAL A 119 27.71 0.18 7.56
CA VAL A 119 27.15 0.84 6.38
C VAL A 119 27.16 -0.09 5.15
N PRO A 120 26.25 0.12 4.17
CA PRO A 120 26.26 -0.63 2.91
C PRO A 120 27.47 -0.30 2.02
N TYR A 121 27.68 -1.10 0.97
CA TYR A 121 28.77 -0.85 0.01
C TYR A 121 28.64 0.51 -0.69
N ILE A 122 27.43 0.87 -1.09
CA ILE A 122 27.07 2.14 -1.69
C ILE A 122 26.15 2.87 -0.71
N GLY A 123 26.70 3.83 0.02
CA GLY A 123 25.90 4.66 0.91
C GLY A 123 25.10 5.73 0.17
N TRP A 124 24.49 6.63 0.94
CA TRP A 124 23.43 7.51 0.42
C TRP A 124 23.88 8.38 -0.77
N LEU A 125 25.07 8.98 -0.69
CA LEU A 125 25.57 9.85 -1.75
C LEU A 125 25.81 9.05 -3.04
N GLY A 126 26.37 7.85 -2.91
CA GLY A 126 26.58 6.95 -4.05
C GLY A 126 25.25 6.58 -4.71
N VAL A 127 24.24 6.20 -3.93
CA VAL A 127 22.91 5.88 -4.45
C VAL A 127 22.28 7.07 -5.16
N VAL A 128 22.25 8.26 -4.54
CA VAL A 128 21.66 9.45 -5.16
C VAL A 128 22.33 9.74 -6.50
N VAL A 129 23.67 9.77 -6.54
CA VAL A 129 24.41 10.09 -7.77
C VAL A 129 24.22 9.01 -8.84
N VAL A 130 24.23 7.73 -8.49
CA VAL A 130 24.01 6.61 -9.43
C VAL A 130 22.61 6.71 -10.04
N PHE A 131 21.56 6.79 -9.22
CA PHE A 131 20.19 6.82 -9.73
C PHE A 131 19.88 8.09 -10.50
N THR A 132 20.38 9.25 -10.06
CA THR A 132 20.26 10.50 -10.81
C THR A 132 21.00 10.44 -12.15
N PHE A 133 22.19 9.85 -12.19
CA PHE A 133 22.96 9.67 -13.42
C PHE A 133 22.23 8.74 -14.40
N VAL A 134 21.71 7.60 -13.92
CA VAL A 134 20.90 6.67 -14.73
C VAL A 134 19.64 7.38 -15.25
N ALA A 135 18.93 8.12 -14.40
CA ALA A 135 17.74 8.89 -14.78
C ALA A 135 18.05 9.96 -15.84
N TRP A 136 19.21 10.59 -15.80
CA TRP A 136 19.68 11.54 -16.81
C TRP A 136 20.09 10.85 -18.12
N MET A 137 20.81 9.73 -18.00
CA MET A 137 21.25 8.90 -19.13
C MET A 137 20.09 8.36 -19.92
N VAL A 138 19.02 7.95 -19.25
CA VAL A 138 17.85 7.31 -19.84
C VAL A 138 16.74 8.32 -20.16
N GLY A 139 16.64 9.43 -19.43
CA GLY A 139 15.56 10.41 -19.58
C GLY A 139 16.01 11.80 -19.99
N ASN A 140 15.73 12.81 -19.18
CA ASN A 140 16.11 14.20 -19.42
C ASN A 140 16.58 14.87 -18.11
N GLY A 141 16.97 16.14 -18.15
CA GLY A 141 17.38 16.85 -16.94
C GLY A 141 16.27 16.95 -15.88
N LYS A 142 14.99 16.98 -16.30
CA LYS A 142 13.85 17.03 -15.39
C LYS A 142 13.65 15.71 -14.65
N THR A 143 13.78 14.56 -15.33
CA THR A 143 13.73 13.24 -14.67
C THR A 143 14.89 13.07 -13.70
N ALA A 144 16.10 13.52 -14.07
CA ALA A 144 17.25 13.49 -13.19
C ALA A 144 17.05 14.34 -11.91
N LEU A 145 16.56 15.57 -12.08
CA LEU A 145 16.27 16.47 -10.97
C LEU A 145 15.16 15.91 -10.07
N LEU A 146 14.11 15.33 -10.66
CA LEU A 146 13.04 14.67 -9.92
C LEU A 146 13.59 13.50 -9.11
N THR A 147 14.41 12.65 -9.71
CA THR A 147 15.02 11.50 -9.02
C THR A 147 15.92 11.95 -7.87
N CYS A 148 16.79 12.94 -8.11
CA CYS A 148 17.65 13.52 -7.09
C CYS A 148 16.82 14.08 -5.92
N GLY A 149 15.86 14.95 -6.22
CA GLY A 149 15.01 15.59 -5.21
C GLY A 149 14.17 14.59 -4.42
N SER A 150 13.63 13.56 -5.08
CA SER A 150 12.81 12.52 -4.44
C SER A 150 13.64 11.62 -3.51
N LEU A 151 14.85 11.22 -3.92
CA LEU A 151 15.77 10.45 -3.05
C LEU A 151 16.22 11.26 -1.84
N LEU A 152 16.63 12.51 -2.05
CA LEU A 152 16.99 13.39 -0.94
C LEU A 152 15.82 13.61 0.01
N PHE A 153 14.61 13.82 -0.53
CA PHE A 153 13.41 13.98 0.29
C PHE A 153 13.11 12.74 1.14
N MET A 154 13.22 11.53 0.59
CA MET A 154 13.07 10.28 1.37
C MET A 154 14.08 10.18 2.52
N GLY A 155 15.31 10.67 2.32
CA GLY A 155 16.28 10.79 3.41
C GLY A 155 15.86 11.79 4.47
N LEU A 156 15.37 12.97 4.06
CA LEU A 156 14.87 14.01 4.96
C LEU A 156 13.61 13.59 5.73
N GLN A 157 12.85 12.61 5.22
CA GLN A 157 11.73 11.99 5.93
C GLN A 157 12.16 11.05 7.07
N GLY A 158 13.46 10.74 7.17
CA GLY A 158 13.99 9.75 8.11
C GLY A 158 13.75 8.30 7.70
N LEU A 159 13.29 8.05 6.46
CA LEU A 159 12.91 6.72 5.96
C LEU A 159 13.89 6.19 4.91
N TRP A 160 15.16 6.61 4.97
CA TRP A 160 16.17 6.24 3.99
C TRP A 160 16.36 4.72 3.92
N GLN A 161 16.53 4.08 5.07
CA GLN A 161 16.84 2.66 5.18
C GLN A 161 15.72 1.79 4.59
N GLU A 162 14.49 2.10 4.97
CA GLU A 162 13.28 1.41 4.57
C GLU A 162 13.00 1.61 3.09
N SER A 163 13.30 2.81 2.56
CA SER A 163 13.23 3.12 1.14
C SER A 163 14.24 2.29 0.34
N MET A 164 15.48 2.17 0.83
CA MET A 164 16.52 1.38 0.16
C MET A 164 16.22 -0.12 0.20
N GLN A 165 15.66 -0.63 1.30
CA GLN A 165 15.19 -2.01 1.38
C GLN A 165 14.08 -2.30 0.36
N THR A 166 13.06 -1.43 0.27
CA THR A 166 11.99 -1.56 -0.73
C THR A 166 12.54 -1.49 -2.15
N LEU A 167 13.46 -0.56 -2.43
CA LEU A 167 14.10 -0.43 -3.74
C LEU A 167 14.92 -1.67 -4.10
N ALA A 168 15.72 -2.19 -3.17
CA ALA A 168 16.53 -3.40 -3.37
C ALA A 168 15.67 -4.63 -3.69
N LEU A 169 14.63 -4.87 -2.90
CA LEU A 169 13.68 -5.98 -3.13
C LEU A 169 12.96 -5.83 -4.48
N THR A 170 12.57 -4.60 -4.84
CA THR A 170 11.91 -4.32 -6.12
C THR A 170 12.86 -4.61 -7.29
N ILE A 171 14.11 -4.14 -7.23
CA ILE A 171 15.12 -4.40 -8.27
C ILE A 171 15.39 -5.90 -8.41
N ALA A 172 15.54 -6.60 -7.29
CA ALA A 172 15.76 -8.05 -7.28
C ALA A 172 14.61 -8.80 -7.95
N ALA A 173 13.37 -8.50 -7.55
CA ALA A 173 12.19 -9.15 -8.09
C ALA A 173 11.96 -8.80 -9.58
N VAL A 174 12.18 -7.56 -9.98
CA VAL A 174 12.12 -7.16 -11.40
C VAL A 174 13.16 -7.92 -12.21
N ALA A 175 14.42 -7.95 -11.77
CA ALA A 175 15.49 -8.64 -12.50
C ALA A 175 15.15 -10.12 -12.73
N ILE A 176 14.67 -10.82 -11.70
CA ILE A 176 14.24 -12.22 -11.83
C ILE A 176 13.00 -12.34 -12.73
N SER A 177 12.03 -11.45 -12.58
CA SER A 177 10.81 -11.43 -13.42
C SER A 177 11.13 -11.23 -14.89
N LEU A 178 12.10 -10.38 -15.23
CA LEU A 178 12.53 -10.17 -16.61
C LEU A 178 13.35 -11.35 -17.13
N LEU A 179 14.24 -11.89 -16.30
CA LEU A 179 15.08 -13.04 -16.63
C LEU A 179 14.24 -14.27 -16.99
N ILE A 180 13.12 -14.48 -16.29
CA ILE A 180 12.20 -15.60 -16.54
C ILE A 180 11.13 -15.20 -17.57
N GLY A 181 10.54 -14.02 -17.42
CA GLY A 181 9.37 -13.60 -18.15
C GLY A 181 9.63 -13.27 -19.62
N ILE A 182 10.78 -12.69 -19.97
CA ILE A 182 11.11 -12.42 -21.38
C ILE A 182 11.30 -13.73 -22.15
N PRO A 183 12.12 -14.71 -21.70
CA PRO A 183 12.23 -16.00 -22.38
C PRO A 183 10.89 -16.75 -22.52
N LEU A 184 10.08 -16.81 -21.45
CA LEU A 184 8.76 -17.43 -21.51
C LEU A 184 7.83 -16.72 -22.49
N GLY A 185 7.86 -15.39 -22.52
CA GLY A 185 7.10 -14.58 -23.47
C GLY A 185 7.55 -14.78 -24.92
N ILE A 186 8.86 -14.90 -25.17
CA ILE A 186 9.38 -15.24 -26.51
C ILE A 186 8.88 -16.63 -26.92
N TRP A 187 8.95 -17.62 -26.03
CA TRP A 187 8.51 -18.98 -26.33
C TRP A 187 7.00 -19.05 -26.64
N ALA A 188 6.17 -18.33 -25.88
CA ALA A 188 4.73 -18.20 -26.15
C ALA A 188 4.43 -17.40 -27.43
N GLY A 189 5.29 -16.43 -27.76
CA GLY A 189 5.25 -15.72 -29.04
C GLY A 189 5.46 -16.65 -30.23
N LEU A 190 6.40 -17.59 -30.12
CA LEU A 190 6.78 -18.52 -31.19
C LEU A 190 5.89 -19.77 -31.29
N SER A 191 5.27 -20.22 -30.18
CA SER A 191 4.50 -21.47 -30.13
C SER A 191 3.04 -21.25 -29.73
N ASN A 192 2.11 -21.62 -30.62
CA ASN A 192 0.67 -21.60 -30.34
C ASN A 192 0.25 -22.57 -29.24
N ALA A 193 0.88 -23.75 -29.18
CA ALA A 193 0.59 -24.75 -28.15
C ALA A 193 1.04 -24.24 -26.77
N PHE A 194 2.26 -23.72 -26.67
CA PHE A 194 2.78 -23.19 -25.41
C PHE A 194 1.98 -21.97 -24.94
N ASN A 195 1.62 -21.05 -25.85
CA ASN A 195 0.76 -19.91 -25.52
C ASN A 195 -0.59 -20.33 -24.91
N ARG A 196 -1.21 -21.38 -25.46
CA ARG A 196 -2.49 -21.91 -24.97
C ARG A 196 -2.39 -22.48 -23.55
N VAL A 197 -1.23 -23.07 -23.20
CA VAL A 197 -0.97 -23.65 -21.87
C VAL A 197 -0.58 -22.59 -20.85
N ILE A 198 0.26 -21.63 -21.22
CA ILE A 198 0.73 -20.61 -20.28
C ILE A 198 -0.35 -19.56 -19.97
N THR A 199 -1.23 -19.23 -20.93
CA THR A 199 -2.24 -18.17 -20.75
C THR A 199 -3.12 -18.36 -19.50
N PRO A 200 -3.73 -19.54 -19.24
CA PRO A 200 -4.49 -19.78 -18.01
C PRO A 200 -3.68 -19.61 -16.73
N VAL A 201 -2.39 -19.98 -16.74
CA VAL A 201 -1.49 -19.79 -15.60
C VAL A 201 -1.28 -18.31 -15.32
N LEU A 202 -1.04 -17.52 -16.38
CA LEU A 202 -0.91 -16.06 -16.26
C LEU A 202 -2.23 -15.40 -15.80
N ASP A 203 -3.38 -15.89 -16.26
CA ASP A 203 -4.70 -15.40 -15.83
C ASP A 203 -4.89 -15.67 -14.33
N PHE A 204 -4.55 -16.88 -13.87
CA PHE A 204 -4.61 -17.25 -12.46
C PHE A 204 -3.70 -16.40 -11.57
N MET A 205 -2.45 -16.17 -12.00
CA MET A 205 -1.48 -15.33 -11.29
C MET A 205 -1.96 -13.88 -11.11
N GLN A 206 -2.79 -13.36 -12.02
CA GLN A 206 -3.30 -11.99 -11.99
C GLN A 206 -4.62 -11.84 -11.23
N ILE A 207 -5.48 -12.87 -11.24
CA ILE A 207 -6.82 -12.82 -10.64
C ILE A 207 -6.78 -13.22 -9.17
N LEU A 208 -5.86 -14.11 -8.76
CA LEU A 208 -5.76 -14.50 -7.37
C LEU A 208 -5.41 -13.31 -6.47
N PRO A 209 -6.20 -13.05 -5.40
CA PRO A 209 -5.83 -12.03 -4.43
C PRO A 209 -4.49 -12.36 -3.77
N SER A 210 -3.61 -11.37 -3.66
CA SER A 210 -2.23 -11.55 -3.20
C SER A 210 -2.14 -12.25 -1.83
N PHE A 211 -2.98 -11.87 -0.87
CA PHE A 211 -2.97 -12.46 0.47
C PHE A 211 -3.28 -13.96 0.50
N VAL A 212 -4.00 -14.49 -0.50
CA VAL A 212 -4.36 -15.91 -0.56
C VAL A 212 -3.13 -16.80 -0.76
N TYR A 213 -2.21 -16.39 -1.64
CA TYR A 213 -1.01 -17.19 -1.92
C TYR A 213 0.19 -16.80 -1.06
N LEU A 214 0.19 -15.63 -0.40
CA LEU A 214 1.26 -15.22 0.51
C LEU A 214 1.47 -16.20 1.68
N THR A 215 0.39 -16.68 2.31
CA THR A 215 0.48 -17.60 3.46
C THR A 215 1.07 -18.97 3.07
N PRO A 216 0.58 -19.67 2.03
CA PRO A 216 1.25 -20.87 1.53
C PRO A 216 2.70 -20.64 1.12
N LEU A 217 3.01 -19.47 0.53
CA LEU A 217 4.35 -19.16 0.08
C LEU A 217 5.34 -19.05 1.24
N THR A 218 4.96 -18.42 2.35
CA THR A 218 5.82 -18.34 3.54
C THR A 218 5.97 -19.69 4.25
N LEU A 219 4.97 -20.58 4.17
CA LEU A 219 5.12 -21.94 4.65
C LEU A 219 6.21 -22.69 3.88
N VAL A 220 6.27 -22.54 2.56
CA VAL A 220 7.24 -23.20 1.69
C VAL A 220 8.63 -22.54 1.76
N PHE A 221 8.69 -21.22 1.62
CA PHE A 221 9.93 -20.44 1.45
C PHE A 221 10.40 -19.72 2.71
N LEU A 222 9.74 -19.94 3.85
CA LEU A 222 9.95 -19.23 5.12
C LEU A 222 9.68 -17.72 5.01
N ILE A 223 9.53 -17.06 6.15
CA ILE A 223 9.46 -15.61 6.21
C ILE A 223 10.84 -15.02 5.88
N GLY A 224 10.86 -13.95 5.09
CA GLY A 224 12.09 -13.20 4.78
C GLY A 224 12.11 -12.60 3.37
N PRO A 225 13.25 -11.97 2.98
CA PRO A 225 13.46 -11.34 1.69
C PRO A 225 13.17 -12.25 0.49
N ALA A 226 13.60 -13.52 0.56
CA ALA A 226 13.38 -14.49 -0.52
C ALA A 226 11.88 -14.70 -0.82
N ALA A 227 11.04 -14.90 0.20
CA ALA A 227 9.60 -15.08 -0.01
C ALA A 227 8.94 -13.81 -0.57
N ALA A 228 9.38 -12.63 -0.12
CA ALA A 228 8.91 -11.36 -0.68
C ALA A 228 9.25 -11.22 -2.15
N ILE A 229 10.50 -11.54 -2.54
CA ILE A 229 10.95 -11.51 -3.94
C ILE A 229 10.15 -12.50 -4.79
N ILE A 230 9.95 -13.73 -4.31
CA ILE A 230 9.18 -14.75 -5.04
C ILE A 230 7.73 -14.31 -5.23
N ALA A 231 7.08 -13.79 -4.17
CA ALA A 231 5.72 -13.29 -4.25
C ALA A 231 5.60 -12.16 -5.29
N THR A 232 6.55 -11.23 -5.27
CA THR A 232 6.64 -10.15 -6.23
C THR A 232 6.88 -10.65 -7.65
N VAL A 233 7.74 -11.66 -7.85
CA VAL A 233 7.96 -12.27 -9.18
C VAL A 233 6.69 -12.90 -9.72
N ILE A 234 5.95 -13.64 -8.90
CA ILE A 234 4.68 -14.26 -9.29
C ILE A 234 3.68 -13.18 -9.73
N TYR A 235 3.62 -12.05 -9.02
CA TYR A 235 2.71 -10.96 -9.38
C TYR A 235 3.17 -10.15 -10.60
N ALA A 236 4.48 -9.94 -10.77
CA ALA A 236 5.05 -9.00 -11.73
C ALA A 236 5.48 -9.65 -13.07
N ALA A 237 5.62 -10.97 -13.15
CA ALA A 237 5.98 -11.68 -14.37
C ALA A 237 4.89 -11.66 -15.48
N PRO A 238 3.58 -11.76 -15.19
CA PRO A 238 2.57 -11.85 -16.24
C PRO A 238 2.56 -10.69 -17.26
N PRO A 239 2.68 -9.40 -16.85
CA PRO A 239 2.74 -8.28 -17.81
C PRO A 239 3.85 -8.43 -18.85
N VAL A 240 5.10 -8.72 -18.46
CA VAL A 240 6.21 -8.87 -19.41
C VAL A 240 6.04 -10.11 -20.29
N ILE A 241 5.54 -11.22 -19.76
CA ILE A 241 5.29 -12.43 -20.56
C ILE A 241 4.26 -12.14 -21.65
N ARG A 242 3.13 -11.50 -21.29
CA ARG A 242 2.05 -11.17 -22.24
C ARG A 242 2.50 -10.16 -23.29
N LEU A 243 3.15 -9.07 -22.86
CA LEU A 243 3.56 -8.02 -23.78
C LEU A 243 4.70 -8.47 -24.70
N THR A 244 5.59 -9.34 -24.24
CA THR A 244 6.60 -9.98 -25.09
C THR A 244 5.94 -10.94 -26.08
N THR A 245 5.00 -11.78 -25.62
CA THR A 245 4.23 -12.70 -26.47
C THR A 245 3.49 -11.95 -27.58
N HIS A 246 2.80 -10.86 -27.20
CA HIS A 246 2.10 -9.99 -28.14
C HIS A 246 3.07 -9.34 -29.11
N GLY A 247 4.17 -8.77 -28.61
CA GLY A 247 5.19 -8.12 -29.46
C GLY A 247 5.73 -9.02 -30.56
N ILE A 248 6.03 -10.29 -30.25
CA ILE A 248 6.51 -11.28 -31.22
C ILE A 248 5.41 -11.67 -32.22
N ARG A 249 4.18 -11.88 -31.74
CA ARG A 249 3.04 -12.29 -32.59
C ARG A 249 2.50 -11.17 -33.47
N SER A 250 2.72 -9.91 -33.09
CA SER A 250 2.28 -8.72 -33.83
C SER A 250 3.22 -8.34 -34.97
N VAL A 251 4.33 -9.06 -35.16
CA VAL A 251 5.22 -8.83 -36.31
C VAL A 251 4.47 -9.22 -37.59
N PRO A 252 4.40 -8.33 -38.61
CA PRO A 252 3.69 -8.60 -39.86
C PRO A 252 4.20 -9.86 -40.54
N GLN A 253 3.28 -10.64 -41.11
CA GLN A 253 3.62 -11.91 -41.76
C GLN A 253 4.55 -11.68 -42.96
N GLU A 254 4.38 -10.60 -43.70
CA GLU A 254 5.21 -10.24 -44.86
C GLU A 254 6.68 -10.03 -44.47
N SER A 255 6.92 -9.49 -43.26
CA SER A 255 8.28 -9.33 -42.74
C SER A 255 8.94 -10.67 -42.41
N ARG A 256 8.14 -11.66 -41.99
CA ARG A 256 8.61 -13.00 -41.69
C ARG A 256 8.91 -13.78 -42.98
N GLU A 257 7.99 -13.73 -43.94
CA GLU A 257 8.15 -14.35 -45.26
C GLU A 257 9.35 -13.77 -46.04
N ALA A 258 9.61 -12.47 -45.91
CA ALA A 258 10.80 -11.84 -46.50
C ALA A 258 12.10 -12.37 -45.90
N VAL A 259 12.16 -12.54 -44.58
CA VAL A 259 13.34 -13.07 -43.88
C VAL A 259 13.53 -14.56 -44.16
N GLU A 260 12.45 -15.31 -44.25
CA GLU A 260 12.45 -16.73 -44.65
C GLU A 260 12.93 -16.91 -46.09
N SER A 261 12.50 -16.04 -47.02
CA SER A 261 12.94 -16.05 -48.42
C SER A 261 14.44 -15.77 -48.58
N LEU A 262 15.07 -15.13 -47.61
CA LEU A 262 16.52 -14.93 -47.53
C LEU A 262 17.28 -16.15 -46.97
N GLY A 263 16.57 -17.25 -46.65
CA GLY A 263 17.15 -18.48 -46.12
C GLY A 263 17.53 -18.40 -44.64
N ALA A 264 16.95 -17.46 -43.87
CA ALA A 264 17.26 -17.29 -42.46
C ALA A 264 16.79 -18.49 -41.63
N THR A 265 17.66 -18.99 -40.76
CA THR A 265 17.29 -19.97 -39.72
C THR A 265 16.37 -19.34 -38.68
N ARG A 266 15.64 -20.16 -37.91
CA ARG A 266 14.72 -19.66 -36.84
C ARG A 266 15.39 -18.74 -35.82
N LEU A 267 16.66 -18.99 -35.48
CA LEU A 267 17.41 -18.12 -34.58
C LEU A 267 17.79 -16.79 -35.27
N GLN A 268 18.14 -16.83 -36.55
CA GLN A 268 18.40 -15.62 -37.33
C GLN A 268 17.12 -14.80 -37.54
N GLU A 269 15.97 -15.44 -37.78
CA GLU A 269 14.66 -14.77 -37.82
C GLU A 269 14.34 -14.10 -36.47
N LEU A 270 14.54 -14.84 -35.37
CA LEU A 270 14.26 -14.35 -34.01
C LEU A 270 15.11 -13.13 -33.64
N PHE A 271 16.43 -13.24 -33.74
CA PHE A 271 17.34 -12.17 -33.34
C PHE A 271 17.49 -11.07 -34.40
N GLY A 272 17.29 -11.40 -35.69
CA GLY A 272 17.46 -10.48 -36.81
C GLY A 272 16.22 -9.67 -37.16
N ALA A 273 15.02 -10.20 -36.91
CA ALA A 273 13.76 -9.54 -37.28
C ALA A 273 12.77 -9.43 -36.13
N LEU A 274 12.39 -10.55 -35.51
CA LEU A 274 11.29 -10.58 -34.53
C LEU A 274 11.59 -9.74 -33.28
N LEU A 275 12.74 -9.97 -32.62
CA LEU A 275 13.13 -9.23 -31.42
C LEU A 275 13.35 -7.73 -31.68
N PRO A 276 14.06 -7.32 -32.75
CA PRO A 276 14.17 -5.90 -33.10
C PRO A 276 12.82 -5.21 -33.32
N MET A 277 11.88 -5.86 -34.01
CA MET A 277 10.55 -5.31 -34.29
C MET A 277 9.64 -5.31 -33.05
N ALA A 278 9.75 -6.32 -32.19
CA ALA A 278 8.98 -6.45 -30.95
C ALA A 278 9.53 -5.62 -29.78
N LYS A 279 10.76 -5.07 -29.90
CA LYS A 279 11.49 -4.39 -28.82
C LYS A 279 10.64 -3.37 -28.06
N ARG A 280 9.84 -2.57 -28.78
CA ARG A 280 9.00 -1.54 -28.17
C ARG A 280 7.97 -2.14 -27.21
N THR A 281 7.28 -3.19 -27.64
CA THR A 281 6.28 -3.89 -26.83
C THR A 281 6.92 -4.60 -25.65
N ILE A 282 8.13 -5.17 -25.83
CA ILE A 282 8.89 -5.79 -24.74
C ILE A 282 9.27 -4.74 -23.68
N VAL A 283 9.76 -3.56 -24.10
CA VAL A 283 10.11 -2.47 -23.16
C VAL A 283 8.88 -1.92 -22.44
N LEU A 284 7.72 -1.86 -23.11
CA LEU A 284 6.45 -1.57 -22.43
C LEU A 284 6.14 -2.63 -21.37
N GLY A 285 6.39 -3.91 -21.67
CA GLY A 285 6.29 -5.03 -20.73
C GLY A 285 7.18 -4.86 -19.51
N VAL A 286 8.44 -4.47 -19.72
CA VAL A 286 9.39 -4.17 -18.64
C VAL A 286 8.84 -3.08 -17.71
N ASN A 287 8.29 -1.99 -18.28
CA ASN A 287 7.69 -0.92 -17.48
C ASN A 287 6.52 -1.42 -16.62
N GLN A 288 5.60 -2.20 -17.20
CA GLN A 288 4.47 -2.76 -16.45
C GLN A 288 4.92 -3.74 -15.36
N THR A 289 5.97 -4.52 -15.61
CA THR A 289 6.56 -5.41 -14.60
C THR A 289 7.20 -4.62 -13.45
N ILE A 290 7.87 -3.50 -13.72
CA ILE A 290 8.43 -2.64 -12.66
C ILE A 290 7.31 -2.04 -11.79
N MET A 291 6.25 -1.54 -12.42
CA MET A 291 5.11 -0.97 -11.70
C MET A 291 4.36 -2.02 -10.87
N ALA A 292 4.13 -3.21 -11.44
CA ALA A 292 3.53 -4.33 -10.71
C ALA A 292 4.42 -4.81 -9.56
N ALA A 293 5.74 -4.88 -9.76
CA ALA A 293 6.67 -5.32 -8.74
C ALA A 293 6.68 -4.38 -7.54
N LEU A 294 6.75 -3.06 -7.77
CA LEU A 294 6.73 -2.08 -6.68
C LEU A 294 5.43 -2.17 -5.88
N SER A 295 4.29 -2.28 -6.57
CA SER A 295 2.99 -2.48 -5.92
C SER A 295 3.02 -3.72 -5.01
N MET A 296 3.47 -4.86 -5.54
CA MET A 296 3.48 -6.11 -4.77
C MET A 296 4.51 -6.12 -3.63
N VAL A 297 5.68 -5.49 -3.77
CA VAL A 297 6.67 -5.41 -2.68
C VAL A 297 6.08 -4.72 -1.45
N THR A 298 5.22 -3.72 -1.64
CA THR A 298 4.54 -3.06 -0.51
C THR A 298 3.52 -3.98 0.15
N VAL A 299 2.80 -4.80 -0.62
CA VAL A 299 1.88 -5.83 -0.11
C VAL A 299 2.63 -6.96 0.59
N ALA A 300 3.84 -7.30 0.13
CA ALA A 300 4.68 -8.33 0.75
C ALA A 300 5.08 -7.97 2.19
N ALA A 301 4.93 -6.72 2.62
CA ALA A 301 5.10 -6.35 4.03
C ALA A 301 4.12 -7.08 4.97
N LEU A 302 2.98 -7.57 4.47
CA LEU A 302 2.04 -8.39 5.24
C LEU A 302 2.65 -9.72 5.72
N ILE A 303 3.72 -10.19 5.07
CA ILE A 303 4.51 -11.35 5.49
C ILE A 303 5.84 -10.95 6.12
N ALA A 304 5.91 -9.76 6.72
CA ALA A 304 7.10 -9.21 7.36
C ALA A 304 8.31 -9.04 6.43
N ALA A 305 8.08 -8.73 5.15
CA ALA A 305 9.15 -8.27 4.26
C ALA A 305 9.69 -6.90 4.73
N PRO A 306 11.01 -6.67 4.72
CA PRO A 306 11.59 -5.41 5.17
C PRO A 306 11.31 -4.25 4.21
N GLY A 307 11.29 -3.02 4.73
CA GLY A 307 11.16 -1.78 3.98
C GLY A 307 9.91 -0.96 4.29
N LEU A 308 9.58 0.00 3.42
CA LEU A 308 8.52 1.00 3.64
C LEU A 308 7.15 0.39 3.91
N GLY A 309 6.81 -0.71 3.23
CA GLY A 309 5.52 -1.38 3.45
C GLY A 309 5.36 -1.85 4.90
N GLN A 310 6.45 -2.26 5.56
CA GLN A 310 6.43 -2.71 6.95
C GLN A 310 6.12 -1.56 7.90
N VAL A 311 6.68 -0.37 7.64
CA VAL A 311 6.37 0.85 8.40
C VAL A 311 4.89 1.19 8.29
N VAL A 312 4.31 1.11 7.09
CA VAL A 312 2.88 1.34 6.88
C VAL A 312 2.03 0.33 7.65
N VAL A 313 2.34 -0.97 7.54
CA VAL A 313 1.57 -2.03 8.22
C VAL A 313 1.63 -1.85 9.74
N GLN A 314 2.81 -1.56 10.31
CA GLN A 314 2.97 -1.33 11.74
C GLN A 314 2.23 -0.08 12.21
N ALA A 315 2.35 1.03 11.47
CA ALA A 315 1.69 2.28 11.79
C ALA A 315 0.16 2.16 11.72
N LEU A 316 -0.38 1.40 10.75
CA LEU A 316 -1.82 1.09 10.69
C LEU A 316 -2.26 0.22 11.87
N ALA A 317 -1.46 -0.78 12.26
CA ALA A 317 -1.76 -1.64 13.40
C ALA A 317 -1.74 -0.89 14.74
N SER A 318 -0.87 0.12 14.88
CA SER A 318 -0.80 1.01 16.05
C SER A 318 -1.69 2.24 15.95
N GLN A 319 -2.51 2.35 14.90
CA GLN A 319 -3.39 3.50 14.63
C GLN A 319 -2.63 4.85 14.52
N ASP A 320 -1.36 4.82 14.15
CA ASP A 320 -0.52 5.98 13.87
C ASP A 320 -0.65 6.39 12.40
N VAL A 321 -1.68 7.19 12.12
CA VAL A 321 -1.99 7.65 10.75
C VAL A 321 -0.88 8.53 10.18
N GLY A 322 -0.23 9.34 11.03
CA GLY A 322 0.84 10.25 10.59
C GLY A 322 2.06 9.50 10.08
N THR A 323 2.53 8.49 10.80
CA THR A 323 3.64 7.64 10.36
C THR A 323 3.27 6.83 9.11
N ALA A 324 2.05 6.29 9.06
CA ALA A 324 1.55 5.58 7.87
C ALA A 324 1.53 6.49 6.63
N PHE A 325 1.12 7.75 6.78
CA PHE A 325 1.11 8.73 5.70
C PHE A 325 2.52 9.11 5.23
N ASN A 326 3.45 9.35 6.17
CA ASN A 326 4.84 9.67 5.84
C ASN A 326 5.50 8.55 5.01
N ALA A 327 5.32 7.29 5.45
CA ALA A 327 5.81 6.12 4.70
C ALA A 327 5.08 5.93 3.36
N GLY A 328 3.77 6.16 3.31
CA GLY A 328 3.00 6.14 2.06
C GLY A 328 3.51 7.15 1.03
N LEU A 329 3.89 8.36 1.47
CA LEU A 329 4.47 9.38 0.60
C LEU A 329 5.82 8.94 0.03
N ALA A 330 6.67 8.29 0.83
CA ALA A 330 7.94 7.73 0.37
C ALA A 330 7.73 6.63 -0.69
N ILE A 331 6.73 5.74 -0.50
CA ILE A 331 6.35 4.71 -1.49
C ILE A 331 5.94 5.36 -2.82
N VAL A 332 5.13 6.42 -2.77
CA VAL A 332 4.69 7.16 -3.96
C VAL A 332 5.88 7.81 -4.67
N LEU A 333 6.83 8.40 -3.95
CA LEU A 333 8.03 8.97 -4.55
C LEU A 333 8.88 7.90 -5.25
N LEU A 334 9.03 6.72 -4.63
CA LEU A 334 9.71 5.59 -5.25
C LEU A 334 9.00 5.14 -6.54
N ALA A 335 7.66 5.11 -6.53
CA ALA A 335 6.85 4.82 -7.71
C ALA A 335 7.06 5.84 -8.83
N ILE A 336 7.06 7.13 -8.50
CA ILE A 336 7.29 8.19 -9.48
C ILE A 336 8.70 8.09 -10.06
N ILE A 337 9.73 7.81 -9.24
CA ILE A 337 11.11 7.63 -9.73
C ILE A 337 11.16 6.48 -10.74
N LEU A 338 10.62 5.32 -10.38
CA LEU A 338 10.66 4.11 -11.23
C LEU A 338 9.84 4.29 -12.51
N ASP A 339 8.63 4.85 -12.42
CA ASP A 339 7.77 5.12 -13.57
C ASP A 339 8.41 6.12 -14.54
N ARG A 340 8.91 7.25 -14.03
CA ARG A 340 9.48 8.31 -14.88
C ARG A 340 10.77 7.87 -15.56
N THR A 341 11.64 7.16 -14.84
CA THR A 341 12.90 6.66 -15.40
C THR A 341 12.66 5.60 -16.46
N THR A 342 11.72 4.69 -16.22
CA THR A 342 11.42 3.58 -17.14
C THR A 342 10.61 4.05 -18.35
N THR A 343 9.62 4.93 -18.16
CA THR A 343 8.87 5.54 -19.27
C THR A 343 9.81 6.31 -20.20
N ALA A 344 10.74 7.08 -19.64
CA ALA A 344 11.72 7.79 -20.45
C ALA A 344 12.67 6.82 -21.20
N ALA A 345 12.95 5.64 -20.64
CA ALA A 345 13.69 4.57 -21.32
C ALA A 345 12.93 4.08 -22.56
N SER A 346 11.62 3.86 -22.41
CA SER A 346 10.73 3.40 -23.48
C SER A 346 10.64 4.41 -24.63
N GLU A 347 10.38 5.69 -24.32
CA GLU A 347 10.28 6.76 -25.32
C GLU A 347 11.60 6.98 -26.08
N ARG A 348 12.76 6.76 -25.43
CA ARG A 348 14.05 6.88 -26.11
C ARG A 348 14.28 5.82 -27.18
N VAL A 349 13.66 4.63 -27.06
CA VAL A 349 13.70 3.63 -28.13
C VAL A 349 12.99 4.16 -29.38
N ASP A 350 11.96 5.00 -29.23
CA ASP A 350 11.19 5.60 -30.34
C ASP A 350 11.98 6.71 -31.09
N VAL A 351 12.87 7.45 -30.40
CA VAL A 351 13.52 8.67 -30.95
C VAL A 351 14.88 8.42 -31.64
N HIS A 352 15.49 7.24 -31.47
CA HIS A 352 16.79 6.91 -32.12
C HIS A 352 16.76 6.95 -33.66
N ARG A 353 15.57 7.11 -34.28
CA ARG A 353 15.42 7.30 -35.74
C ARG A 353 15.54 8.76 -36.21
N ARG A 354 15.67 9.77 -35.33
CA ARG A 354 15.58 11.21 -35.71
C ARG A 354 16.65 12.17 -35.15
N ARG A 355 17.68 11.73 -34.40
CA ARG A 355 18.67 12.66 -33.81
C ARG A 355 19.93 12.86 -34.68
N SER A 356 20.19 14.10 -35.05
CA SER A 356 21.37 14.55 -35.81
C SER A 356 22.70 14.22 -35.12
N ALA A 357 23.70 13.81 -35.92
CA ALA A 357 25.04 13.40 -35.48
C ALA A 357 25.79 14.48 -34.65
N VAL A 358 25.45 15.76 -34.82
CA VAL A 358 26.10 16.89 -34.13
C VAL A 358 25.80 16.90 -32.62
N VAL A 359 24.54 16.62 -32.23
CA VAL A 359 24.14 16.58 -30.81
C VAL A 359 24.77 15.40 -30.07
N ASN A 360 25.10 14.32 -30.79
CA ASN A 360 25.73 13.13 -30.21
C ASN A 360 27.21 13.36 -29.84
N ARG A 361 27.91 14.23 -30.58
CA ARG A 361 29.33 14.55 -30.32
C ARG A 361 29.54 15.29 -28.99
N PHE A 362 28.66 16.24 -28.65
CA PHE A 362 28.72 16.98 -27.38
C PHE A 362 28.14 16.20 -26.18
N ARG A 363 27.25 15.23 -26.40
CA ARG A 363 26.69 14.41 -25.32
C ARG A 363 27.66 13.36 -24.78
N ARG A 364 28.52 12.79 -25.62
CA ARG A 364 29.51 11.76 -25.20
C ARG A 364 30.47 12.21 -24.09
N PRO A 365 31.12 13.39 -24.17
CA PRO A 365 32.01 13.83 -23.08
C PRO A 365 31.25 14.12 -21.78
N LEU A 366 30.01 14.62 -21.85
CA LEU A 366 29.18 14.83 -20.66
C LEU A 366 28.77 13.52 -19.99
N ILE A 367 28.51 12.46 -20.75
CA ILE A 367 28.24 11.11 -20.21
C ILE A 367 29.50 10.56 -19.54
N ALA A 368 30.68 10.73 -20.15
CA ALA A 368 31.94 10.29 -19.57
C ALA A 368 32.25 11.04 -18.25
N LEU A 369 32.06 12.37 -18.24
CA LEU A 369 32.21 13.17 -17.02
C LEU A 369 31.23 12.72 -15.93
N GLY A 370 29.96 12.51 -16.27
CA GLY A 370 28.96 12.00 -15.34
C GLY A 370 29.34 10.63 -14.76
N ALA A 371 29.84 9.71 -15.60
CA ALA A 371 30.31 8.40 -15.14
C ALA A 371 31.50 8.51 -14.17
N VAL A 372 32.46 9.40 -14.44
CA VAL A 372 33.57 9.68 -13.52
C VAL A 372 33.05 10.21 -12.19
N VAL A 373 32.12 11.18 -12.21
CA VAL A 373 31.49 11.71 -10.99
C VAL A 373 30.77 10.60 -10.21
N THR A 374 30.06 9.69 -10.89
CA THR A 374 29.41 8.54 -10.25
C THR A 374 30.42 7.59 -9.60
N VAL A 375 31.52 7.27 -10.27
CA VAL A 375 32.57 6.41 -9.71
C VAL A 375 33.23 7.05 -8.49
N VAL A 376 33.53 8.35 -8.57
CA VAL A 376 34.09 9.12 -7.44
C VAL A 376 33.11 9.16 -6.27
N ALA A 377 31.82 9.37 -6.54
CA ALA A 377 30.76 9.36 -5.53
C ALA A 377 30.64 8.00 -4.82
N ILE A 378 30.68 6.89 -5.57
CA ILE A 378 30.70 5.53 -5.00
C ILE A 378 31.94 5.33 -4.15
N TRP A 379 33.13 5.70 -4.65
CA TRP A 379 34.38 5.56 -3.94
C TRP A 379 34.41 6.39 -2.64
N LEU A 380 33.93 7.63 -2.68
CA LEU A 380 33.81 8.48 -1.49
C LEU A 380 32.82 7.91 -0.48
N SER A 381 31.66 7.42 -0.94
CA SER A 381 30.65 6.81 -0.07
C SER A 381 31.14 5.51 0.55
N TYR A 382 31.95 4.73 -0.17
CA TYR A 382 32.62 3.55 0.38
C TYR A 382 33.71 3.93 1.40
N THR A 383 34.47 5.00 1.16
CA THR A 383 35.65 5.35 1.98
C THR A 383 35.25 6.11 3.27
N TYR A 384 34.26 7.00 3.20
CA TYR A 384 33.91 7.91 4.29
C TYR A 384 32.51 7.64 4.85
N GLN A 385 32.43 7.29 6.14
CA GLN A 385 31.16 6.97 6.81
C GLN A 385 30.18 8.16 6.85
N LEU A 386 30.68 9.40 6.95
CA LEU A 386 29.87 10.63 6.89
C LEU A 386 29.06 10.75 5.59
N VAL A 387 29.59 10.19 4.51
CA VAL A 387 29.01 10.23 3.16
C VAL A 387 28.25 8.93 2.85
N ALA A 388 28.32 7.96 3.77
CA ALA A 388 27.63 6.69 3.68
C ALA A 388 26.26 6.71 4.38
N ILE A 389 26.20 7.36 5.56
CA ILE A 389 24.99 7.49 6.38
C ILE A 389 24.28 8.81 6.04
N PHE A 390 22.98 8.75 5.80
CA PHE A 390 22.19 9.96 5.54
C PHE A 390 22.19 10.85 6.81
N PRO A 391 22.56 12.14 6.71
CA PRO A 391 22.69 12.99 7.89
C PRO A 391 21.32 13.30 8.49
N SER A 392 21.13 12.98 9.78
CA SER A 392 19.92 13.35 10.54
C SER A 392 19.96 14.79 11.08
N SER A 393 21.15 15.40 11.13
CA SER A 393 21.35 16.81 11.45
C SER A 393 22.60 17.34 10.74
N LEU A 394 22.56 18.63 10.38
CA LEU A 394 23.72 19.35 9.86
C LEU A 394 24.31 20.17 10.99
N GLN A 395 25.55 19.85 11.37
CA GLN A 395 26.37 20.70 12.24
C GLN A 395 27.21 21.62 11.35
N ILE A 396 26.87 22.91 11.28
CA ILE A 396 27.66 23.94 10.59
C ILE A 396 28.24 24.86 11.66
N GLY A 397 29.47 24.60 12.07
CA GLY A 397 30.10 25.30 13.20
C GLY A 397 29.40 24.99 14.52
N SER A 398 28.87 26.00 15.21
CA SER A 398 28.08 25.85 16.44
C SER A 398 26.58 25.63 16.19
N VAL A 399 26.11 25.80 14.95
CA VAL A 399 24.69 25.70 14.61
C VAL A 399 24.32 24.26 14.31
N HIS A 400 23.36 23.74 15.08
CA HIS A 400 22.76 22.42 14.88
C HIS A 400 21.43 22.58 14.15
N VAL A 401 21.38 22.20 12.88
CA VAL A 401 20.13 22.19 12.09
C VAL A 401 19.65 20.74 12.00
N GLY A 402 18.55 20.41 12.69
CA GLY A 402 17.89 19.11 12.53
C GLY A 402 17.28 18.99 11.13
N LEU A 403 17.55 17.90 10.42
CA LEU A 403 17.01 17.63 9.08
C LEU A 403 15.75 16.74 9.15
N ASP A 404 14.91 16.94 10.16
CA ASP A 404 13.74 16.09 10.42
C ASP A 404 12.48 16.67 9.76
N ILE A 405 12.35 16.47 8.45
CA ILE A 405 11.11 16.81 7.73
C ILE A 405 10.01 15.78 8.04
N GLY A 406 10.39 14.55 8.40
CA GLY A 406 9.48 13.46 8.74
C GLY A 406 8.52 13.83 9.86
N SER A 407 9.00 14.36 10.99
CA SER A 407 8.13 14.73 12.12
C SER A 407 7.13 15.84 11.76
N HIS A 408 7.52 16.79 10.92
CA HIS A 408 6.60 17.82 10.42
C HIS A 408 5.49 17.24 9.54
N ILE A 409 5.82 16.27 8.67
CA ILE A 409 4.83 15.56 7.85
C ILE A 409 3.87 14.75 8.72
N VAL A 410 4.40 14.02 9.71
CA VAL A 410 3.61 13.24 10.67
C VAL A 410 2.67 14.15 11.46
N ALA A 411 3.17 15.28 11.98
CA ALA A 411 2.36 16.24 12.72
C ALA A 411 1.26 16.87 11.85
N ALA A 412 1.57 17.22 10.61
CA ALA A 412 0.59 17.73 9.65
C ALA A 412 -0.50 16.69 9.37
N ALA A 413 -0.13 15.44 9.08
CA ALA A 413 -1.08 14.36 8.84
C ALA A 413 -1.96 14.06 10.07
N ASN A 414 -1.38 14.08 11.27
CA ASN A 414 -2.13 13.91 12.51
C ASN A 414 -3.11 15.07 12.76
N SER A 415 -2.70 16.32 12.46
CA SER A 415 -3.59 17.48 12.60
C SER A 415 -4.81 17.39 11.70
N VAL A 416 -4.61 17.01 10.42
CA VAL A 416 -5.69 16.80 9.43
C VAL A 416 -6.60 15.66 9.88
N THR A 417 -6.03 14.58 10.38
CA THR A 417 -6.79 13.43 10.88
C THR A 417 -7.64 13.82 12.09
N SER A 418 -7.07 14.54 13.06
CA SER A 418 -7.82 14.99 14.24
C SER A 418 -8.93 15.98 13.88
N TRP A 419 -8.67 16.88 12.91
CA TRP A 419 -9.66 17.81 12.39
C TRP A 419 -10.80 17.05 11.71
N ALA A 420 -10.49 16.04 10.90
CA ALA A 420 -11.51 15.21 10.25
C ALA A 420 -12.36 14.48 11.29
N GLN A 421 -11.73 13.83 12.28
CA GLN A 421 -12.44 13.13 13.35
C GLN A 421 -13.36 14.06 14.13
N THR A 422 -12.88 15.23 14.57
CA THR A 422 -13.70 16.20 15.32
C THR A 422 -14.83 16.81 14.51
N SER A 423 -14.62 17.08 13.22
CA SER A 423 -15.64 17.62 12.32
C SER A 423 -16.73 16.60 12.00
N PHE A 424 -16.36 15.34 11.72
CA PHE A 424 -17.33 14.28 11.43
C PHE A 424 -18.06 13.78 12.68
N VAL A 425 -17.39 13.71 13.82
CA VAL A 425 -18.03 13.36 15.09
C VAL A 425 -19.04 14.43 15.49
N SER A 426 -18.74 15.73 15.32
CA SER A 426 -19.72 16.78 15.63
C SER A 426 -20.93 16.76 14.68
N ALA A 427 -20.73 16.46 13.40
CA ALA A 427 -21.82 16.30 12.44
C ALA A 427 -22.70 15.07 12.75
N THR A 428 -22.09 13.93 13.08
CA THR A 428 -22.80 12.69 13.41
C THR A 428 -23.45 12.74 14.79
N SER A 429 -22.83 13.38 15.78
CA SER A 429 -23.43 13.61 17.10
C SER A 429 -24.59 14.60 16.99
N GLY A 430 -24.45 15.68 16.21
CA GLY A 430 -25.55 16.60 15.94
C GLY A 430 -26.75 15.91 15.29
N LEU A 431 -26.51 15.00 14.33
CA LEU A 431 -27.55 14.17 13.74
C LEU A 431 -28.15 13.20 14.76
N LYS A 432 -27.31 12.50 15.53
CA LYS A 432 -27.75 11.59 16.59
C LYS A 432 -28.62 12.31 17.61
N ASP A 433 -28.20 13.48 18.07
CA ASP A 433 -28.91 14.29 19.06
C ASP A 433 -30.22 14.84 18.47
N ALA A 434 -30.23 15.25 17.20
CA ALA A 434 -31.45 15.65 16.50
C ALA A 434 -32.45 14.49 16.38
N VAL A 435 -32.01 13.29 15.96
CA VAL A 435 -32.86 12.09 15.90
C VAL A 435 -33.30 11.66 17.29
N THR A 436 -32.41 11.77 18.28
CA THR A 436 -32.72 11.41 19.67
C THR A 436 -33.76 12.36 20.25
N ALA A 437 -33.60 13.67 20.07
CA ALA A 437 -34.54 14.68 20.56
C ALA A 437 -35.88 14.67 19.81
N SER A 438 -35.87 14.42 18.50
CA SER A 438 -37.08 14.47 17.67
C SER A 438 -37.88 13.16 17.63
N MET A 439 -37.22 12.00 17.76
CA MET A 439 -37.87 10.69 17.62
C MET A 439 -37.80 9.83 18.90
N LEU A 440 -36.62 9.71 19.53
CA LEU A 440 -36.41 8.75 20.63
C LEU A 440 -36.89 9.27 22.00
N ASN A 441 -36.59 10.51 22.38
CA ASN A 441 -37.02 11.09 23.64
C ASN A 441 -38.56 11.14 23.79
N PRO A 442 -39.33 11.50 22.74
CA PRO A 442 -40.77 11.37 22.77
C PRO A 442 -41.23 9.93 23.03
N LEU A 443 -40.60 8.94 22.39
CA LEU A 443 -40.88 7.51 22.62
C LEU A 443 -40.51 7.05 24.04
N GLN A 444 -39.39 7.52 24.59
CA GLN A 444 -38.97 7.20 25.96
C GLN A 444 -39.90 7.82 27.00
N THR A 445 -40.36 9.06 26.81
CA THR A 445 -41.33 9.69 27.72
C THR A 445 -42.70 9.01 27.69
N LEU A 446 -43.10 8.44 26.56
CA LEU A 446 -44.28 7.56 26.46
C LEU A 446 -44.09 6.24 27.25
N LEU A 447 -42.87 5.72 27.31
CA LEU A 447 -42.53 4.50 28.06
C LEU A 447 -42.37 4.75 29.56
N ASP A 448 -41.76 5.86 29.98
CA ASP A 448 -41.55 6.21 31.40
C ASP A 448 -42.82 6.76 32.06
N GLY A 449 -43.66 7.49 31.32
CA GLY A 449 -44.98 7.93 31.77
C GLY A 449 -45.92 6.77 32.12
N SER A 450 -45.65 5.55 31.60
CA SER A 450 -46.39 4.34 31.95
C SER A 450 -46.00 3.74 33.30
N ARG A 451 -44.87 4.14 33.90
CA ARG A 451 -44.38 3.66 35.21
C ARG A 451 -44.70 4.59 36.40
N GLY A 452 -45.08 5.85 36.16
CA GLY A 452 -45.28 6.87 37.22
C GLY A 452 -46.72 7.08 37.71
N GLY A 453 -47.70 6.34 37.19
CA GLY A 453 -49.13 6.59 37.40
C GLY A 453 -49.76 5.94 38.64
N SER A 454 -49.11 5.91 39.81
CA SER A 454 -49.79 5.62 41.07
C SER A 454 -49.02 6.11 42.31
N ALA A 455 -49.11 7.40 42.63
CA ALA A 455 -49.11 7.89 44.01
C ALA A 455 -49.17 9.42 44.03
N SER A 456 -50.37 9.98 44.19
CA SER A 456 -50.54 11.33 44.75
C SER A 456 -51.32 11.23 46.06
N SER A 457 -51.03 12.19 46.95
CA SER A 457 -51.74 12.52 48.19
C SER A 457 -51.36 11.76 49.46
N ARG A 458 -50.54 12.41 50.30
CA ARG A 458 -50.87 12.74 51.69
C ARG A 458 -49.86 13.76 52.22
N SER A 459 -50.34 14.94 52.59
CA SER A 459 -49.61 15.82 53.50
C SER A 459 -49.69 15.24 54.92
N PRO A 460 -48.68 15.47 55.77
CA PRO A 460 -49.00 16.28 56.94
C PRO A 460 -47.88 17.23 57.39
N ARG A 461 -48.35 18.40 57.85
CA ARG A 461 -47.87 19.31 58.91
C ARG A 461 -46.39 19.37 59.32
N SER A 462 -45.98 20.63 59.44
CA SER A 462 -44.81 21.20 60.09
C SER A 462 -44.52 20.70 61.52
N ARG A 463 -43.23 20.48 61.81
CA ARG A 463 -42.46 21.14 62.90
C ARG A 463 -40.95 20.86 62.76
N PRO A 464 -40.05 21.78 63.17
CA PRO A 464 -38.60 21.69 62.96
C PRO A 464 -37.86 21.23 64.21
N SER A 465 -36.74 20.50 64.09
CA SER A 465 -35.56 20.53 65.00
C SER A 465 -34.46 19.53 64.59
N SER A 466 -33.21 19.95 64.85
CA SER A 466 -31.93 19.21 64.97
C SER A 466 -31.43 18.43 63.74
N GLU A 467 -30.34 18.83 63.08
CA GLU A 467 -28.94 18.81 63.56
C GLU A 467 -28.48 17.37 63.87
N VAL A 468 -27.60 16.80 63.05
CA VAL A 468 -26.47 15.91 63.41
C VAL A 468 -25.68 15.60 62.14
N ALA A 469 -24.44 16.08 62.14
CA ALA A 469 -23.37 15.63 61.27
C ALA A 469 -22.85 14.26 61.72
N CYS A 470 -22.39 13.41 60.80
CA CYS A 470 -21.27 12.51 61.08
C CYS A 470 -20.60 11.99 59.78
N PRO A 471 -19.31 11.60 59.86
CA PRO A 471 -18.38 11.71 58.74
C PRO A 471 -17.86 10.35 58.22
N ARG A 472 -17.57 10.30 56.91
CA ARG A 472 -16.26 9.99 56.29
C ARG A 472 -16.43 9.75 54.80
#